data_AF-A0A820DQ39-F1
#
_entry.id   AF-A0A820DQ39-F1
#
_cell.length_a   1.000
_cell.length_b   1.000
_cell.length_c   1.000
_cell.angle_alpha   90.00
_cell.angle_beta   90.00
_cell.angle_gamma   90.00
#
_symmetry.space_group_name_H-M   'P 1'
#
loop_
_entity.id
_entity.type
_entity.pdbx_description
1 polymer ?
#
loop_
_entity_poly.entity_id
_entity_poly.type
_entity_poly.pdbx_seq_one_letter_code
_entity_poly.pdbx_strand_id
1 'polypeptide(L)'
;YIYIFCVSKLEQHWRDPDVEEVIEYLTHTSDVIKENAAAYLQHLCYNDDNIKSKTRSLNGIAYLVALLNHDKVEIQKNACGALRNLCYGKRNDENKIELKNRGGIPALIHLLRRTQYEDVRESVTAVLWNASSSPHLKGQILDEGLNVLVKNIIIPFSGWDADINRRLNPQGKFPPVFKNTTGILRNCSSADYEGRRKMRDCEGFIPSLLHAVNSSLQSLNEIDNKSIENCMCILRNLSYKLQEVVDRDYDQNYPVTTNTSSTWNMLPSQLNEKHKTTCMSSKQKKTKQLSEQTGNNIYAVMPPRQGRPVEMLWQADVIGTYVHLLRHSSNPDTLEATAGCIQNLTACYWKPSIDLRGEVRKARGLAELVDLLRVDECDSVVNASAIALRNLAIDQKNCDVLGGWAIKELAAILPEPTEQTTTRRRHSDETIASVLAALNEIIRNNDMNAKILFQERGFIKMKGIMNAKSNTYNSKVIKYTAHVLNTMYKHKTLHEFYKQNGYKENDFLNHRLLNSKSLTSSPQSTLHRPRGDMGQPTHFTNKGKQITRPQRSEEYRMQKMNQSVDSLSRTYGNGLVSSHFDPHADLYATVHKNRSQQVQPSTWNQLEQASASPDSWV
;
A
#
# COMPACT_ATOMS: atom_id res chain seq x y z
N TYR A 1 28.94 -6.19 28.23
CA TYR A 1 29.65 -5.52 29.34
C TYR A 1 30.47 -4.38 28.77
N ILE A 2 29.90 -3.16 28.78
CA ILE A 2 30.58 -1.94 28.32
C ILE A 2 31.44 -1.46 29.48
N TYR A 3 32.76 -1.51 29.32
CA TYR A 3 33.73 -1.07 30.32
C TYR A 3 33.77 0.46 30.33
N ILE A 4 33.19 1.10 31.35
CA ILE A 4 33.30 2.53 31.58
C ILE A 4 34.38 2.76 32.63
N PHE A 5 35.50 3.33 32.19
CA PHE A 5 36.57 3.75 33.07
C PHE A 5 36.25 5.10 33.70
N CYS A 6 36.21 5.13 35.03
CA CYS A 6 36.65 6.29 35.81
C CYS A 6 37.94 5.85 36.52
N VAL A 7 39.10 6.35 36.09
CA VAL A 7 40.38 6.05 36.75
C VAL A 7 40.77 7.24 37.61
N SER A 8 40.29 7.26 38.86
CA SER A 8 41.02 7.93 39.95
C SER A 8 42.01 6.92 40.52
N LYS A 9 43.28 7.30 40.60
CA LYS A 9 44.42 6.40 40.86
C LYS A 9 44.49 5.82 42.28
N LEU A 10 43.45 5.96 43.09
CA LEU A 10 43.37 5.51 44.47
C LEU A 10 41.92 5.05 44.71
N GLU A 11 41.77 3.76 45.05
CA GLU A 11 40.52 3.06 45.45
C GLU A 11 39.60 2.53 44.32
N GLN A 12 39.74 1.24 44.01
CA GLN A 12 38.86 0.46 43.14
C GLN A 12 37.54 0.13 43.85
N HIS A 13 36.47 0.88 43.59
CA HIS A 13 35.10 0.43 43.83
C HIS A 13 34.27 0.64 42.56
N TRP A 14 33.70 -0.44 42.03
CA TRP A 14 32.78 -0.41 40.89
C TRP A 14 31.43 0.11 41.38
N ARG A 15 31.07 1.33 41.01
CA ARG A 15 29.76 1.92 41.27
C ARG A 15 29.09 2.24 39.93
N ASP A 16 27.85 1.80 39.79
CA ASP A 16 26.99 2.24 38.69
C ASP A 16 26.58 3.71 38.94
N PRO A 17 26.90 4.64 38.02
CA PRO A 17 26.46 6.02 38.14
C PRO A 17 24.95 6.12 37.93
N ASP A 18 24.30 7.05 38.64
CA ASP A 18 22.89 7.33 38.40
C ASP A 18 22.67 8.13 37.09
N VAL A 19 21.42 8.28 36.66
CA VAL A 19 21.11 8.92 35.37
C VAL A 19 21.48 10.41 35.36
N GLU A 20 21.40 11.07 36.52
CA GLU A 20 21.88 12.44 36.72
C GLU A 20 23.39 12.55 36.44
N GLU A 21 24.22 11.73 37.10
CA GLU A 21 25.67 11.68 36.90
C GLU A 21 26.03 11.38 35.44
N VAL A 22 25.34 10.42 34.81
CA VAL A 22 25.56 10.05 33.41
C VAL A 22 25.26 11.21 32.46
N ILE A 23 24.22 12.00 32.74
CA ILE A 23 23.87 13.17 31.94
C ILE A 23 24.90 14.29 32.10
N GLU A 24 25.44 14.50 33.30
CA GLU A 24 26.55 15.43 33.53
C GLU A 24 27.79 15.02 32.73
N TYR A 25 28.11 13.72 32.68
CA TYR A 25 29.24 13.18 31.94
C TYR A 25 29.17 13.40 30.42
N LEU A 26 27.98 13.61 29.84
CA LEU A 26 27.84 13.99 28.42
C LEU A 26 28.49 15.34 28.09
N THR A 27 28.67 16.21 29.09
CA THR A 27 29.27 17.54 28.95
C THR A 27 30.72 17.61 29.42
N HIS A 28 31.28 16.49 29.89
CA HIS A 28 32.64 16.41 30.39
C HIS A 28 33.66 16.78 29.30
N THR A 29 34.82 17.34 29.65
CA THR A 29 35.84 17.76 28.65
C THR A 29 36.50 16.58 27.92
N SER A 30 36.72 15.46 28.63
CA SER A 30 37.25 14.21 28.08
C SER A 30 36.29 13.49 27.14
N ASP A 31 36.72 13.29 25.89
CA ASP A 31 35.97 12.56 24.87
C ASP A 31 35.68 11.10 25.24
N VAL A 32 36.59 10.44 25.96
CA VAL A 32 36.39 9.07 26.44
C VAL A 32 35.22 9.00 27.41
N ILE A 33 35.07 10.02 28.27
CA ILE A 33 33.96 10.08 29.23
C ILE A 33 32.65 10.36 28.49
N LYS A 34 32.61 11.30 27.55
CA LYS A 34 31.41 11.57 26.73
C LYS A 34 30.95 10.33 25.96
N GLU A 35 31.89 9.64 25.31
CA GLU A 35 31.63 8.45 24.52
C GLU A 35 30.99 7.35 25.36
N ASN A 36 31.59 7.05 26.51
CA ASN A 36 31.11 6.05 27.45
C ASN A 36 29.76 6.44 28.08
N ALA A 37 29.59 7.71 28.44
CA ALA A 37 28.34 8.22 29.00
C ALA A 37 27.18 8.08 28.00
N ALA A 38 27.40 8.44 26.73
CA ALA A 38 26.39 8.27 25.69
C ALA A 38 26.04 6.79 25.45
N ALA A 39 27.04 5.89 25.43
CA ALA A 39 26.82 4.45 25.29
C ALA A 39 26.04 3.87 26.48
N TYR A 40 26.36 4.31 27.70
CA TYR A 40 25.66 3.88 28.90
C TYR A 40 24.23 4.36 28.92
N LEU A 41 24.01 5.63 28.60
CA LEU A 41 22.67 6.21 28.54
C LEU A 41 21.80 5.53 27.49
N GLN A 42 22.40 5.13 26.35
CA GLN A 42 21.72 4.29 25.37
C GLN A 42 21.23 2.97 25.99
N HIS A 43 22.07 2.28 26.76
CA HIS A 43 21.71 1.06 27.46
C HIS A 43 20.60 1.29 28.49
N LEU A 44 20.74 2.31 29.35
CA LEU A 44 19.73 2.64 30.37
C LEU A 44 18.37 2.98 29.76
N CYS A 45 18.34 3.64 28.60
CA CYS A 45 17.09 3.99 27.90
C CYS A 45 16.44 2.80 27.17
N TYR A 46 17.07 1.63 27.12
CA TYR A 46 16.52 0.47 26.41
C TYR A 46 15.36 -0.14 27.19
N ASN A 47 14.16 -0.11 26.60
CA ASN A 47 12.92 -0.64 27.18
C ASN A 47 12.51 -0.08 28.56
N ASP A 48 13.09 1.04 29.01
CA ASP A 48 12.72 1.72 30.24
C ASP A 48 12.13 3.11 29.96
N ASP A 49 10.80 3.25 30.04
CA ASP A 49 10.13 4.52 29.80
C ASP A 49 10.33 5.54 30.94
N ASN A 50 10.64 5.09 32.17
CA ASN A 50 10.91 5.99 33.30
C ASN A 50 12.26 6.67 33.12
N ILE A 51 13.29 5.91 32.77
CA ILE A 51 14.62 6.46 32.46
C ILE A 51 14.54 7.41 31.27
N LYS A 52 13.79 7.08 30.22
CA LYS A 52 13.61 7.98 29.07
C LYS A 52 12.96 9.31 29.49
N SER A 53 11.91 9.26 30.31
CA SER A 53 11.22 10.45 30.82
C SER A 53 12.14 11.29 31.71
N LYS A 54 12.90 10.63 32.60
CA LYS A 54 13.88 11.27 33.48
C LYS A 54 15.02 11.91 32.70
N THR A 55 15.52 11.24 31.67
CA THR A 55 16.55 11.78 30.77
C THR A 55 16.08 13.05 30.08
N ARG A 56 14.81 13.08 29.64
CA ARG A 56 14.20 14.30 29.10
C ARG A 56 14.13 15.42 30.14
N SER A 57 13.65 15.14 31.36
CA SER A 57 13.49 16.18 32.40
C SER A 57 14.83 16.76 32.87
N LEU A 58 15.91 15.98 32.78
CA LEU A 58 17.28 16.40 33.06
C LEU A 58 17.99 17.06 31.86
N ASN A 59 17.26 17.44 30.81
CA ASN A 59 17.80 18.08 29.60
C ASN A 59 18.81 17.20 28.81
N GLY A 60 18.84 15.89 29.08
CA GLY A 60 19.77 14.94 28.44
C GLY A 60 19.63 14.89 26.92
N ILE A 61 18.42 15.08 26.38
CA ILE A 61 18.19 15.16 24.92
C ILE A 61 18.97 16.32 24.30
N ALA A 62 19.03 17.48 24.94
CA ALA A 62 19.76 18.64 24.41
C ALA A 62 21.27 18.36 24.34
N TYR A 63 21.85 17.74 25.36
CA TYR A 63 23.27 17.37 25.38
C TYR A 63 23.59 16.32 24.31
N LEU A 64 22.74 15.30 24.16
CA LEU A 64 22.90 14.31 23.10
C LEU A 64 22.80 14.93 21.70
N VAL A 65 21.90 15.91 21.49
CA VAL A 65 21.82 16.65 20.21
C VAL A 65 23.11 17.44 19.96
N ALA A 66 23.70 18.07 20.98
CA ALA A 66 24.97 18.77 20.83
C ALA A 66 26.11 17.82 20.42
N LEU A 67 26.15 16.60 20.95
CA LEU A 67 27.15 15.59 20.61
C LEU A 67 27.09 15.12 19.14
N LEU A 68 25.98 15.33 18.42
CA LEU A 68 25.90 15.04 16.98
C LEU A 68 26.88 15.89 16.14
N ASN A 69 27.29 17.05 16.66
CA ASN A 69 28.26 17.93 16.02
C ASN A 69 29.72 17.63 16.41
N HIS A 70 29.97 16.68 17.31
CA HIS A 70 31.33 16.29 17.69
C HIS A 70 32.12 15.75 16.49
N ASP A 71 33.46 15.80 16.52
CA ASP A 71 34.30 15.30 15.43
C ASP A 71 34.56 13.78 15.49
N LYS A 72 34.25 13.14 16.63
CA LYS A 72 34.54 11.72 16.86
C LYS A 72 33.34 10.87 16.48
N VAL A 73 33.55 9.95 15.55
CA VAL A 73 32.53 9.05 15.01
C VAL A 73 31.83 8.24 16.10
N GLU A 74 32.58 7.69 17.06
CA GLU A 74 32.00 6.89 18.15
C GLU A 74 31.09 7.71 19.07
N ILE A 75 31.44 8.97 19.34
CA ILE A 75 30.56 9.87 20.11
C ILE A 75 29.27 10.16 19.34
N GLN A 76 29.37 10.44 18.04
CA GLN A 76 28.20 10.67 17.20
C GLN A 76 27.29 9.43 17.18
N LYS A 77 27.86 8.23 17.02
CA LYS A 77 27.11 6.96 17.00
C LYS A 77 26.42 6.68 18.31
N ASN A 78 27.12 6.80 19.43
CA ASN A 78 26.55 6.57 20.76
C ASN A 78 25.45 7.58 21.07
N ALA A 79 25.64 8.85 20.68
CA ALA A 79 24.61 9.88 20.80
C ALA A 79 23.37 9.55 19.96
N CYS A 80 23.53 9.14 18.70
CA CYS A 80 22.43 8.66 17.87
C CYS A 80 21.76 7.42 18.47
N GLY A 81 22.52 6.47 19.02
CA GLY A 81 22.01 5.28 19.70
C GLY A 81 21.11 5.62 20.88
N ALA A 82 21.56 6.53 21.76
CA ALA A 82 20.77 7.01 22.88
C ALA A 82 19.50 7.74 22.42
N LEU A 83 19.62 8.66 21.46
CA LEU A 83 18.47 9.38 20.88
C LEU A 83 17.45 8.43 20.22
N ARG A 84 17.93 7.37 19.56
CA ARG A 84 17.08 6.35 18.95
C ARG A 84 16.22 5.66 20.01
N ASN A 85 16.82 5.25 21.13
CA ASN A 85 16.12 4.59 22.23
C ASN A 85 15.15 5.54 22.94
N LEU A 86 15.55 6.80 23.16
CA LEU A 86 14.72 7.85 23.73
C LEU A 86 13.46 8.15 22.90
N CYS A 87 13.58 8.09 21.57
CA CYS A 87 12.48 8.31 20.63
C CYS A 87 11.64 7.05 20.35
N TYR A 88 12.00 5.90 20.92
CA TYR A 88 11.30 4.64 20.66
C TYR A 88 10.07 4.46 21.57
N GLY A 89 8.95 4.05 20.97
CA GLY A 89 7.67 3.78 21.66
C GLY A 89 6.63 4.88 21.51
N LYS A 90 5.34 4.50 21.54
CA LYS A 90 4.20 5.44 21.42
C LYS A 90 4.03 6.36 22.63
N ARG A 91 4.45 5.91 23.82
CA ARG A 91 4.37 6.70 25.07
C ARG A 91 5.42 7.81 25.16
N ASN A 92 6.40 7.82 24.25
CA ASN A 92 7.54 8.73 24.26
C ASN A 92 7.41 9.83 23.18
N ASP A 93 6.20 10.18 22.77
CA ASP A 93 5.98 11.27 21.81
C ASP A 93 6.48 12.62 22.35
N GLU A 94 6.42 12.84 23.65
CA GLU A 94 7.02 14.00 24.32
C GLU A 94 8.55 14.05 24.14
N ASN A 95 9.26 12.92 24.11
CA ASN A 95 10.70 12.90 23.84
C ASN A 95 11.00 13.26 22.37
N LYS A 96 10.14 12.84 21.44
CA LYS A 96 10.24 13.21 20.02
C LYS A 96 10.00 14.72 19.84
N ILE A 97 9.01 15.26 20.54
CA ILE A 97 8.74 16.70 20.54
C ILE A 97 9.93 17.46 21.13
N GLU A 98 10.52 16.96 22.23
CA GLU A 98 11.71 17.59 22.82
C GLU A 98 12.92 17.53 21.89
N LEU A 99 13.16 16.39 21.22
CA LEU A 99 14.19 16.28 20.17
C LEU A 99 14.01 17.38 19.12
N LYS A 100 12.77 17.61 18.67
CA LYS A 100 12.43 18.70 17.74
C LYS A 100 12.73 20.08 18.34
N ASN A 101 12.29 20.35 19.57
CA ASN A 101 12.48 21.64 20.25
C ASN A 101 13.96 22.00 20.44
N ARG A 102 14.82 20.99 20.61
CA ARG A 102 16.28 21.15 20.75
C ARG A 102 17.02 21.23 19.42
N GLY A 103 16.32 21.35 18.28
CA GLY A 103 16.96 21.40 16.96
C GLY A 103 17.56 20.07 16.51
N GLY A 104 17.08 18.95 17.07
CA GLY A 104 17.60 17.62 16.77
C GLY A 104 17.36 17.17 15.32
N ILE A 105 16.22 17.54 14.71
CA ILE A 105 15.95 17.24 13.29
C ILE A 105 16.97 17.93 12.37
N PRO A 106 17.21 19.26 12.48
CA PRO A 106 18.24 19.92 11.68
C PRO A 106 19.64 19.34 11.92
N ALA A 107 19.99 19.05 13.18
CA ALA A 107 21.29 18.49 13.54
C ALA A 107 21.52 17.10 12.93
N LEU A 108 20.50 16.22 12.98
CA LEU A 108 20.55 14.90 12.36
C LEU A 108 20.69 14.99 10.84
N ILE A 109 19.91 15.86 10.18
CA ILE A 109 20.02 16.07 8.73
C ILE A 109 21.39 16.66 8.35
N HIS A 110 21.92 17.59 9.14
CA HIS A 110 23.26 18.15 8.93
C HIS A 110 24.34 17.09 9.05
N LEU A 111 24.29 16.26 10.10
CA LEU A 111 25.21 15.12 10.28
C LEU A 111 25.14 14.15 9.09
N LEU A 112 23.93 13.81 8.63
CA LEU A 112 23.73 12.93 7.47
C LEU A 112 24.34 13.48 6.17
N ARG A 113 24.37 14.81 6.00
CA ARG A 113 24.97 15.44 4.81
C ARG A 113 26.50 15.42 4.82
N ARG A 114 27.12 15.58 5.99
CA ARG A 114 28.58 15.72 6.12
C ARG A 114 29.32 14.41 6.36
N THR A 115 28.66 13.42 6.98
CA THR A 115 29.32 12.16 7.31
C THR A 115 29.53 11.28 6.09
N GLN A 116 30.70 10.65 6.04
CA GLN A 116 31.10 9.66 5.05
C GLN A 116 31.11 8.23 5.63
N TYR A 117 30.76 8.08 6.91
CA TYR A 117 30.71 6.81 7.61
C TYR A 117 29.30 6.20 7.54
N GLU A 118 29.17 5.02 6.94
CA GLU A 118 27.87 4.37 6.72
C GLU A 118 27.16 3.97 8.02
N ASP A 119 27.90 3.62 9.07
CA ASP A 119 27.35 3.32 10.40
C ASP A 119 26.72 4.54 11.08
N VAL A 120 27.30 5.73 10.90
CA VAL A 120 26.71 7.01 11.32
C VAL A 120 25.45 7.30 10.51
N ARG A 121 25.49 7.13 9.18
CA ARG A 121 24.32 7.35 8.30
C ARG A 121 23.16 6.42 8.70
N GLU A 122 23.46 5.16 8.98
CA GLU A 122 22.48 4.20 9.49
C GLU A 122 21.92 4.64 10.85
N SER A 123 22.77 5.04 11.78
CA SER A 123 22.37 5.49 13.12
C SER A 123 21.45 6.72 13.06
N VAL A 124 21.81 7.71 12.24
CA VAL A 124 21.01 8.93 12.02
C VAL A 124 19.64 8.58 11.42
N THR A 125 19.61 7.77 10.36
CA THR A 125 18.35 7.38 9.72
C THR A 125 17.47 6.53 10.65
N ALA A 126 18.05 5.76 11.57
CA ALA A 126 17.29 5.03 12.58
C ALA A 126 16.62 5.96 13.60
N VAL A 127 17.29 7.04 14.04
CA VAL A 127 16.67 8.07 14.90
C VAL A 127 15.51 8.75 14.18
N LEU A 128 15.75 9.20 12.94
CA LEU A 128 14.73 9.87 12.13
C LEU A 128 13.53 8.96 11.84
N TRP A 129 13.74 7.64 11.69
CA TRP A 129 12.64 6.71 11.50
C TRP A 129 11.73 6.67 12.74
N ASN A 130 12.30 6.55 13.94
CA ASN A 130 11.52 6.62 15.18
C ASN A 130 10.81 7.97 15.33
N ALA A 131 11.50 9.07 15.04
CA ALA A 131 10.96 10.43 15.11
C ALA A 131 9.78 10.66 14.14
N SER A 132 9.90 10.16 12.90
CA SER A 132 8.88 10.32 11.84
C SER A 132 7.52 9.66 12.16
N SER A 133 7.48 8.76 13.15
CA SER A 133 6.22 8.16 13.61
C SER A 133 5.28 9.17 14.27
N SER A 134 5.80 10.29 14.80
CA SER A 134 4.98 11.33 15.40
C SER A 134 4.47 12.33 14.34
N PRO A 135 3.14 12.59 14.28
CA PRO A 135 2.57 13.58 13.36
C PRO A 135 3.20 14.97 13.47
N HIS A 136 3.64 15.38 14.67
CA HIS A 136 4.21 16.70 14.95
C HIS A 136 5.58 16.95 14.30
N LEU A 137 6.27 15.87 13.90
CA LEU A 137 7.62 15.94 13.33
C LEU A 137 7.64 15.74 11.82
N LYS A 138 6.61 15.11 11.22
CA LYS A 138 6.56 14.81 9.78
C LYS A 138 6.80 16.05 8.91
N GLY A 139 6.15 17.18 9.23
CA GLY A 139 6.31 18.43 8.49
C GLY A 139 7.76 18.90 8.46
N GLN A 140 8.40 18.99 9.62
CA GLN A 140 9.79 19.44 9.74
C GLN A 140 10.78 18.48 9.07
N ILE A 141 10.58 17.17 9.21
CA ILE A 141 11.42 16.16 8.53
C ILE A 141 11.33 16.34 7.00
N LEU A 142 10.13 16.63 6.47
CA LEU A 142 9.97 16.91 5.04
C LEU A 142 10.62 18.23 4.64
N ASP A 143 10.45 19.28 5.43
CA ASP A 143 10.99 20.62 5.14
C ASP A 143 12.51 20.65 5.10
N GLU A 144 13.15 19.99 6.07
CA GLU A 144 14.60 20.04 6.21
C GLU A 144 15.30 18.86 5.53
N GLY A 145 14.66 17.69 5.53
CA GLY A 145 15.32 16.42 5.21
C GLY A 145 14.96 15.81 3.86
N LEU A 146 13.80 16.11 3.26
CA LEU A 146 13.30 15.39 2.09
C LEU A 146 14.32 15.34 0.94
N ASN A 147 14.85 16.50 0.56
CA ASN A 147 15.84 16.59 -0.53
C ASN A 147 17.13 15.82 -0.22
N VAL A 148 17.59 15.84 1.04
CA VAL A 148 18.82 15.15 1.47
C VAL A 148 18.60 13.64 1.42
N LEU A 149 17.50 13.16 2.00
CA LEU A 149 17.14 11.75 2.01
C LEU A 149 16.97 11.21 0.59
N VAL A 150 16.36 11.99 -0.30
CA VAL A 150 16.13 11.56 -1.69
C VAL A 150 17.44 11.56 -2.49
N LYS A 151 18.17 12.67 -2.52
CA LYS A 151 19.37 12.83 -3.37
C LYS A 151 20.55 11.98 -2.89
N ASN A 152 20.73 11.82 -1.59
CA ASN A 152 21.91 11.15 -1.04
C ASN A 152 21.70 9.67 -0.72
N ILE A 153 20.45 9.19 -0.72
CA ILE A 153 20.13 7.80 -0.33
C ILE A 153 19.16 7.16 -1.32
N ILE A 154 17.96 7.72 -1.52
CA ILE A 154 16.95 7.06 -2.37
C ILE A 154 17.44 6.91 -3.81
N ILE A 155 17.91 8.00 -4.45
CA ILE A 155 18.38 7.96 -5.83
C ILE A 155 19.57 6.99 -5.99
N PRO A 156 20.68 7.12 -5.23
CA PRO A 156 21.83 6.23 -5.34
C PRO A 156 21.54 4.74 -5.16
N PHE A 157 20.72 4.40 -4.16
CA PHE A 157 20.51 3.01 -3.78
C PHE A 157 19.27 2.38 -4.42
N SER A 158 18.42 3.17 -5.09
CA SER A 158 17.27 2.63 -5.85
C SER A 158 17.66 1.88 -7.12
N GLY A 159 18.81 2.20 -7.73
CA GLY A 159 19.20 1.71 -9.05
C GLY A 159 18.75 2.60 -10.22
N TRP A 160 17.95 3.64 -9.96
CA TRP A 160 17.39 4.51 -11.01
C TRP A 160 18.46 5.25 -11.81
N ASP A 161 19.47 5.77 -11.12
CA ASP A 161 20.69 6.27 -11.76
C ASP A 161 21.72 5.13 -11.79
N ALA A 162 21.82 4.46 -12.94
CA ALA A 162 22.67 3.28 -13.11
C ALA A 162 24.17 3.58 -12.87
N ASP A 163 24.64 4.78 -13.20
CA ASP A 163 26.05 5.15 -13.07
C ASP A 163 26.40 5.52 -11.62
N ILE A 164 25.49 6.19 -10.90
CA ILE A 164 25.64 6.38 -9.46
C ILE A 164 25.53 5.05 -8.73
N ASN A 165 24.56 4.21 -9.09
CA ASN A 165 24.33 2.93 -8.44
C ASN A 165 25.51 1.97 -8.60
N ARG A 166 26.08 1.85 -9.81
CA ARG A 166 27.27 1.01 -10.06
C ARG A 166 28.47 1.43 -9.21
N ARG A 167 28.61 2.73 -8.91
CA ARG A 167 29.70 3.28 -8.08
C ARG A 167 29.47 3.08 -6.58
N LEU A 168 28.25 3.30 -6.11
CA LEU A 168 27.94 3.35 -4.67
C LEU A 168 27.34 2.04 -4.12
N ASN A 169 26.80 1.17 -4.98
CA ASN A 169 26.19 -0.09 -4.58
C ASN A 169 26.51 -1.22 -5.57
N PRO A 170 27.79 -1.64 -5.68
CA PRO A 170 28.20 -2.68 -6.62
C PRO A 170 27.57 -4.05 -6.33
N GLN A 171 27.10 -4.28 -5.10
CA GLN A 171 26.45 -5.53 -4.70
C GLN A 171 24.97 -5.63 -5.13
N GLY A 172 24.35 -4.51 -5.54
CA GLY A 172 22.97 -4.47 -6.00
C GLY A 172 21.90 -4.76 -4.94
N LYS A 173 22.28 -4.84 -3.65
CA LYS A 173 21.35 -5.08 -2.53
C LYS A 173 20.94 -3.78 -1.85
N PHE A 174 19.73 -3.71 -1.29
CA PHE A 174 19.31 -2.52 -0.53
C PHE A 174 20.04 -2.44 0.83
N PRO A 175 20.85 -1.39 1.10
CA PRO A 175 21.55 -1.27 2.37
C PRO A 175 20.59 -0.84 3.51
N PRO A 176 20.95 -1.06 4.79
CA PRO A 176 20.15 -0.66 5.95
C PRO A 176 19.73 0.82 5.93
N VAL A 177 20.62 1.71 5.48
CA VAL A 177 20.32 3.14 5.34
C VAL A 177 19.19 3.42 4.35
N PHE A 178 19.07 2.64 3.26
CA PHE A 178 17.96 2.74 2.31
C PHE A 178 16.65 2.23 2.92
N LYS A 179 16.70 1.09 3.62
CA LYS A 179 15.55 0.54 4.37
C LYS A 179 15.03 1.55 5.41
N ASN A 180 15.92 2.15 6.19
CA ASN A 180 15.55 3.15 7.19
C ASN A 180 14.96 4.40 6.53
N THR A 181 15.58 4.88 5.44
CA THR A 181 15.14 6.08 4.72
C THR A 181 13.77 5.90 4.08
N THR A 182 13.52 4.76 3.44
CA THR A 182 12.18 4.42 2.94
C THR A 182 11.17 4.31 4.08
N GLY A 183 11.57 3.84 5.27
CA GLY A 183 10.75 3.84 6.48
C GLY A 183 10.37 5.25 6.98
N ILE A 184 11.33 6.18 7.01
CA ILE A 184 11.10 7.60 7.32
C ILE A 184 10.06 8.19 6.37
N LEU A 185 10.30 8.01 5.06
CA LEU A 185 9.48 8.59 4.01
C LEU A 185 8.10 7.92 3.93
N ARG A 186 7.97 6.63 4.26
CA ARG A 186 6.67 5.97 4.45
C ARG A 186 5.86 6.66 5.54
N ASN A 187 6.45 6.90 6.71
CA ASN A 187 5.76 7.59 7.79
C ASN A 187 5.38 9.03 7.39
N CYS A 188 6.28 9.76 6.73
CA CYS A 188 6.02 11.13 6.29
C CYS A 188 4.99 11.22 5.15
N SER A 189 4.89 10.20 4.29
CA SER A 189 3.91 10.19 3.18
C SER A 189 2.45 10.09 3.65
N SER A 190 2.22 9.66 4.90
CA SER A 190 0.91 9.71 5.56
C SER A 190 0.55 11.09 6.13
N ALA A 191 1.38 12.12 5.89
CA ALA A 191 1.08 13.50 6.22
C ALA A 191 -0.13 14.03 5.44
N ASP A 192 -0.48 15.28 5.71
CA ASP A 192 -1.57 15.98 5.04
C ASP A 192 -1.29 16.23 3.55
N TYR A 193 -2.15 17.03 2.92
CA TYR A 193 -2.03 17.39 1.51
C TYR A 193 -0.67 18.01 1.19
N GLU A 194 -0.18 18.93 2.04
CA GLU A 194 1.08 19.65 1.84
C GLU A 194 2.27 18.69 1.87
N GLY A 195 2.30 17.74 2.82
CA GLY A 195 3.34 16.72 2.89
C GLY A 195 3.37 15.84 1.64
N ARG A 196 2.21 15.37 1.16
CA ARG A 196 2.14 14.60 -0.10
C ARG A 196 2.56 15.43 -1.31
N ARG A 197 2.16 16.70 -1.40
CA ARG A 197 2.55 17.59 -2.49
C ARG A 197 4.07 17.75 -2.56
N LYS A 198 4.73 18.07 -1.43
CA LYS A 198 6.20 18.17 -1.34
C LYS A 198 6.90 16.91 -1.83
N MET A 199 6.40 15.73 -1.45
CA MET A 199 6.97 14.45 -1.89
C MET A 199 6.73 14.18 -3.39
N ARG A 200 5.55 14.50 -3.92
CA ARG A 200 5.23 14.37 -5.35
C ARG A 200 6.07 15.29 -6.23
N ASP A 201 6.40 16.47 -5.73
CA ASP A 201 7.20 17.49 -6.43
C ASP A 201 8.71 17.26 -6.27
N CYS A 202 9.14 16.33 -5.39
CA CYS A 202 10.55 16.04 -5.16
C CYS A 202 11.15 15.29 -6.34
N GLU A 203 12.08 15.95 -7.04
CA GLU A 203 12.75 15.42 -8.23
C GLU A 203 13.45 14.09 -7.96
N GLY A 204 13.26 13.13 -8.86
CA GLY A 204 13.84 11.79 -8.79
C GLY A 204 13.19 10.86 -7.76
N PHE A 205 12.35 11.36 -6.85
CA PHE A 205 11.79 10.52 -5.79
C PHE A 205 10.85 9.42 -6.33
N ILE A 206 9.80 9.79 -7.06
CA ILE A 206 8.84 8.84 -7.64
C ILE A 206 9.52 7.87 -8.63
N PRO A 207 10.33 8.34 -9.60
CA PRO A 207 11.06 7.45 -10.50
C PRO A 207 11.93 6.43 -9.76
N SER A 208 12.65 6.85 -8.72
CA SER A 208 13.48 5.95 -7.91
C SER A 208 12.68 4.88 -7.18
N LEU A 209 11.53 5.23 -6.60
CA LEU A 209 10.67 4.24 -5.94
C LEU A 209 10.13 3.21 -6.93
N LEU A 210 9.63 3.67 -8.09
CA LEU A 210 9.11 2.78 -9.12
C LEU A 210 10.21 1.89 -9.71
N HIS A 211 11.41 2.43 -9.91
CA HIS A 211 12.56 1.64 -10.36
C HIS A 211 12.95 0.58 -9.33
N ALA A 212 13.08 0.94 -8.04
CA ALA A 212 13.42 -0.02 -6.98
C ALA A 212 12.41 -1.18 -6.94
N VAL A 213 11.12 -0.88 -7.04
CA VAL A 213 10.05 -1.90 -7.11
C VAL A 213 10.19 -2.76 -8.38
N ASN A 214 10.34 -2.15 -9.55
CA ASN A 214 10.44 -2.88 -10.82
C ASN A 214 11.69 -3.78 -10.89
N SER A 215 12.81 -3.34 -10.33
CA SER A 215 14.04 -4.13 -10.27
C SER A 215 13.88 -5.34 -9.34
N SER A 216 13.09 -5.21 -8.26
CA SER A 216 12.82 -6.34 -7.36
C SER A 216 12.00 -7.46 -8.02
N LEU A 217 11.21 -7.15 -9.07
CA LEU A 217 10.39 -8.16 -9.77
C LEU A 217 11.21 -9.24 -10.49
N GLN A 218 12.50 -8.98 -10.73
CA GLN A 218 13.39 -9.95 -11.40
C GLN A 218 13.80 -11.11 -10.47
N SER A 219 13.64 -10.95 -9.16
CA SER A 219 14.03 -11.93 -8.15
C SER A 219 12.91 -12.10 -7.13
N LEU A 220 12.30 -13.28 -7.08
CA LEU A 220 11.25 -13.60 -6.11
C LEU A 220 11.69 -13.37 -4.65
N ASN A 221 12.99 -13.51 -4.36
CA ASN A 221 13.55 -13.28 -3.03
C ASN A 221 13.57 -11.78 -2.64
N GLU A 222 13.57 -10.86 -3.60
CA GLU A 222 13.62 -9.41 -3.34
C GLU A 222 12.22 -8.76 -3.30
N ILE A 223 11.19 -9.42 -3.85
CA ILE A 223 9.82 -8.90 -3.89
C ILE A 223 9.26 -8.63 -2.48
N ASP A 224 9.60 -9.48 -1.51
CA ASP A 224 9.13 -9.37 -0.12
C ASP A 224 10.12 -8.62 0.79
N ASN A 225 11.13 -7.96 0.22
CA ASN A 225 12.09 -7.15 0.96
C ASN A 225 11.39 -5.98 1.68
N LYS A 226 11.78 -5.70 2.93
CA LYS A 226 11.19 -4.61 3.73
C LYS A 226 11.29 -3.23 3.06
N SER A 227 12.33 -3.02 2.26
CA SER A 227 12.49 -1.79 1.49
C SER A 227 11.41 -1.65 0.41
N ILE A 228 11.04 -2.76 -0.25
CA ILE A 228 9.97 -2.80 -1.26
C ILE A 228 8.61 -2.59 -0.61
N GLU A 229 8.36 -3.22 0.55
CA GLU A 229 7.16 -2.95 1.34
C GLU A 229 7.03 -1.45 1.68
N ASN A 230 8.12 -0.82 2.14
CA ASN A 230 8.12 0.61 2.43
C ASN A 230 7.86 1.44 1.17
N CYS A 231 8.49 1.10 0.03
CA CYS A 231 8.25 1.78 -1.25
C CYS A 231 6.78 1.68 -1.68
N MET A 232 6.19 0.49 -1.61
CA MET A 232 4.78 0.28 -1.95
C MET A 232 3.83 1.05 -1.03
N CYS A 233 4.14 1.13 0.26
CA CYS A 233 3.37 1.97 1.19
C CYS A 233 3.47 3.46 0.86
N ILE A 234 4.66 3.96 0.49
CA ILE A 234 4.84 5.33 0.01
C ILE A 234 4.00 5.56 -1.25
N LEU A 235 4.14 4.69 -2.26
CA LEU A 235 3.40 4.80 -3.53
C LEU A 235 1.89 4.82 -3.28
N ARG A 236 1.37 3.93 -2.40
CA ARG A 236 -0.04 3.91 -2.00
C ARG A 236 -0.50 5.26 -1.44
N ASN A 237 0.29 5.85 -0.55
CA ASN A 237 -0.03 7.14 0.07
C ASN A 237 0.06 8.30 -0.93
N LEU A 238 1.08 8.29 -1.81
CA LEU A 238 1.22 9.30 -2.86
C LEU A 238 0.15 9.17 -3.94
N SER A 239 -0.43 7.99 -4.16
CA SER A 239 -1.55 7.77 -5.08
C SER A 239 -2.90 8.21 -4.53
N TYR A 240 -2.99 8.57 -3.24
CA TYR A 240 -4.25 9.05 -2.64
C TYR A 240 -4.63 10.43 -3.16
N LYS A 241 -5.83 10.55 -3.76
CA LYS A 241 -6.35 11.80 -4.34
C LYS A 241 -5.42 12.44 -5.38
N LEU A 242 -4.98 11.66 -6.38
CA LEU A 242 -4.11 12.17 -7.45
C LEU A 242 -4.78 13.24 -8.31
N GLN A 243 -6.10 13.24 -8.43
CA GLN A 243 -6.82 14.27 -9.18
C GLN A 243 -6.58 15.69 -8.62
N GLU A 244 -6.27 15.82 -7.31
CA GLU A 244 -5.91 17.10 -6.67
C GLU A 244 -4.56 17.68 -7.18
N VAL A 245 -3.76 16.88 -7.90
CA VAL A 245 -2.51 17.33 -8.55
C VAL A 245 -2.79 18.12 -9.85
N VAL A 246 -3.96 17.88 -10.46
CA VAL A 246 -4.42 18.54 -11.68
C VAL A 246 -5.43 19.62 -11.35
N ASP A 247 -6.46 19.29 -10.57
CA ASP A 247 -7.47 20.22 -10.08
C ASP A 247 -7.60 20.06 -8.56
N ARG A 248 -7.09 21.06 -7.82
CA ARG A 248 -7.10 21.07 -6.36
C ARG A 248 -8.51 20.94 -5.79
N ASP A 249 -9.49 21.53 -6.44
CA ASP A 249 -10.87 21.59 -5.98
C ASP A 249 -11.75 20.60 -6.74
N TYR A 250 -11.16 19.55 -7.33
CA TYR A 250 -11.87 18.52 -8.10
C TYR A 250 -13.14 18.02 -7.39
N ASP A 251 -13.05 17.73 -6.08
CA ASP A 251 -14.18 17.22 -5.31
C ASP A 251 -15.30 18.28 -5.10
N GLN A 252 -14.97 19.57 -5.16
CA GLN A 252 -15.94 20.69 -5.08
C GLN A 252 -16.52 21.04 -6.44
N ASN A 253 -15.69 20.97 -7.48
CA ASN A 253 -16.02 21.30 -8.87
C ASN A 253 -16.78 20.19 -9.60
N TYR A 254 -16.84 18.99 -9.01
CA TYR A 254 -17.63 17.88 -9.53
C TYR A 254 -19.04 17.94 -8.96
N PRO A 255 -20.03 18.57 -9.62
CA PRO A 255 -21.40 18.53 -9.15
C PRO A 255 -21.88 17.07 -9.16
N VAL A 256 -22.40 16.64 -8.01
CA VAL A 256 -23.17 15.41 -7.87
C VAL A 256 -24.50 15.61 -8.61
N THR A 257 -24.50 15.60 -9.94
CA THR A 257 -25.73 15.50 -10.72
C THR A 257 -26.05 14.05 -10.99
N THR A 258 -27.08 13.61 -10.29
CA THR A 258 -27.86 12.39 -10.51
C THR A 258 -28.27 12.23 -11.98
N ASN A 259 -28.16 11.00 -12.49
CA ASN A 259 -28.90 10.44 -13.64
C ASN A 259 -29.10 11.33 -14.88
N THR A 260 -28.40 10.98 -15.96
CA THR A 260 -28.93 10.58 -17.29
C THR A 260 -27.92 10.93 -18.37
N SER A 261 -27.85 10.04 -19.36
CA SER A 261 -27.12 10.16 -20.61
C SER A 261 -27.06 11.60 -21.14
N SER A 262 -25.89 12.22 -21.08
CA SER A 262 -25.55 13.29 -22.02
C SER A 262 -24.03 13.38 -22.14
N THR A 263 -23.57 13.05 -23.34
CA THR A 263 -22.31 13.51 -23.94
C THR A 263 -22.10 14.99 -23.60
N TRP A 264 -20.99 15.33 -22.94
CA TRP A 264 -20.56 16.72 -22.83
C TRP A 264 -19.13 16.93 -23.29
N ASN A 265 -19.07 17.90 -24.18
CA ASN A 265 -17.94 18.38 -24.95
C ASN A 265 -16.85 18.95 -24.05
N MET A 266 -15.61 18.76 -24.50
CA MET A 266 -14.42 19.36 -23.94
C MET A 266 -14.55 20.90 -23.91
N LEU A 267 -14.20 21.50 -22.77
CA LEU A 267 -13.89 22.92 -22.71
C LEU A 267 -12.48 23.13 -23.31
N PRO A 268 -12.27 24.07 -24.25
CA PRO A 268 -10.98 24.26 -24.88
C PRO A 268 -9.98 24.89 -23.90
N SER A 269 -8.81 24.28 -23.78
CA SER A 269 -7.63 24.93 -23.19
C SER A 269 -7.27 26.14 -24.06
N GLN A 270 -7.40 27.34 -23.48
CA GLN A 270 -6.83 28.56 -24.04
C GLN A 270 -5.30 28.47 -23.96
N LEU A 271 -4.67 27.96 -25.01
CA LEU A 271 -3.31 28.33 -25.38
C LEU A 271 -3.40 29.03 -26.74
N ASN A 272 -3.28 30.34 -26.66
CA ASN A 272 -3.22 31.24 -27.78
C ASN A 272 -1.78 31.17 -28.31
N GLU A 273 -1.55 30.49 -29.43
CA GLU A 273 -0.44 30.86 -30.31
C GLU A 273 -0.75 30.49 -31.76
N LYS A 274 -0.85 31.54 -32.57
CA LYS A 274 -1.03 31.51 -34.02
C LYS A 274 0.21 30.90 -34.67
N HIS A 275 0.07 29.85 -35.47
CA HIS A 275 0.82 29.75 -36.73
C HIS A 275 0.06 28.91 -37.77
N LYS A 276 0.11 29.42 -39.00
CA LYS A 276 -0.71 29.07 -40.17
C LYS A 276 -0.52 27.63 -40.65
N THR A 277 -1.63 27.10 -41.15
CA THR A 277 -1.81 25.90 -41.96
C THR A 277 -0.91 25.87 -43.21
N THR A 278 -0.29 24.72 -43.45
CA THR A 278 -0.12 24.15 -44.80
C THR A 278 -0.11 22.63 -44.71
N CYS A 279 -1.04 21.99 -45.42
CA CYS A 279 -1.08 20.57 -45.65
C CYS A 279 0.07 20.16 -46.58
N MET A 280 0.80 19.09 -46.25
CA MET A 280 1.41 18.20 -47.23
C MET A 280 1.59 16.81 -46.63
N SER A 281 1.11 15.83 -47.37
CA SER A 281 1.31 14.41 -47.14
C SER A 281 2.75 14.02 -47.44
N SER A 282 3.43 13.33 -46.52
CA SER A 282 4.65 12.61 -46.86
C SER A 282 4.80 11.35 -46.01
N LYS A 283 4.62 10.21 -46.69
CA LYS A 283 5.04 8.86 -46.28
C LYS A 283 6.47 8.89 -45.74
N GLN A 284 6.71 8.34 -44.56
CA GLN A 284 8.05 7.87 -44.19
C GLN A 284 8.02 6.43 -43.70
N LYS A 285 8.89 5.66 -44.35
CA LYS A 285 9.09 4.22 -44.26
C LYS A 285 9.64 3.84 -42.89
N LYS A 286 9.11 2.74 -42.33
CA LYS A 286 9.77 1.94 -41.30
C LYS A 286 11.10 1.41 -41.84
N THR A 287 12.20 1.76 -41.18
CA THR A 287 13.43 0.99 -41.25
C THR A 287 13.63 0.33 -39.88
N LYS A 288 13.36 -0.98 -39.82
CA LYS A 288 13.79 -1.85 -38.72
C LYS A 288 15.32 -1.95 -38.80
N GLN A 289 16.02 -1.46 -37.79
CA GLN A 289 17.33 -1.99 -37.43
C GLN A 289 17.16 -2.79 -36.15
N LEU A 290 17.43 -4.10 -36.25
CA LEU A 290 17.58 -4.98 -35.11
C LEU A 290 18.89 -4.60 -34.39
N SER A 291 18.77 -4.16 -33.14
CA SER A 291 19.86 -4.26 -32.16
C SER A 291 19.43 -5.30 -31.12
N GLU A 292 19.92 -6.52 -31.31
CA GLU A 292 19.93 -7.55 -30.27
C GLU A 292 20.93 -7.11 -29.20
N GLN A 293 20.43 -6.80 -27.99
CA GLN A 293 21.09 -6.96 -26.68
C GLN A 293 20.43 -6.01 -25.66
N THR A 294 19.47 -6.55 -24.89
CA THR A 294 19.23 -6.36 -23.45
C THR A 294 17.84 -6.92 -23.12
N GLY A 295 17.74 -7.73 -22.06
CA GLY A 295 16.53 -8.46 -21.71
C GLY A 295 15.32 -7.54 -21.58
N ASN A 296 14.26 -7.83 -22.32
CA ASN A 296 12.97 -7.16 -22.24
C ASN A 296 12.43 -7.24 -20.80
N ASN A 297 12.62 -6.18 -20.02
CA ASN A 297 11.92 -6.01 -18.76
C ASN A 297 10.51 -5.47 -19.09
N ILE A 298 9.53 -6.38 -19.19
CA ILE A 298 8.14 -6.10 -19.61
C ILE A 298 7.43 -5.10 -18.65
N TYR A 299 8.05 -4.78 -17.51
CA TYR A 299 7.50 -3.91 -16.46
C TYR A 299 8.24 -2.57 -16.30
N ALA A 300 9.09 -2.17 -17.24
CA ALA A 300 9.80 -0.89 -17.14
C ALA A 300 8.82 0.29 -17.30
N VAL A 301 8.44 0.94 -16.20
CA VAL A 301 7.72 2.21 -16.23
C VAL A 301 8.68 3.26 -16.80
N MET A 302 8.52 3.59 -18.08
CA MET A 302 9.36 4.58 -18.72
C MET A 302 9.00 5.98 -18.20
N PRO A 303 9.99 6.88 -17.99
CA PRO A 303 9.68 8.27 -17.69
C PRO A 303 8.84 8.87 -18.84
N PRO A 304 7.83 9.71 -18.53
CA PRO A 304 7.00 10.31 -19.57
C PRO A 304 7.89 11.12 -20.52
N ARG A 305 7.73 10.91 -21.84
CA ARG A 305 8.51 11.63 -22.87
C ARG A 305 8.33 13.15 -22.79
N GLN A 306 7.20 13.60 -22.22
CA GLN A 306 6.87 14.96 -21.81
C GLN A 306 5.89 14.83 -20.63
N GLY A 307 6.16 15.46 -19.47
CA GLY A 307 5.24 15.41 -18.32
C GLY A 307 5.93 15.57 -16.97
N ARG A 308 5.16 15.85 -15.91
CA ARG A 308 5.70 15.91 -14.54
C ARG A 308 6.00 14.50 -14.03
N PRO A 309 7.10 14.26 -13.27
CA PRO A 309 7.43 12.92 -12.73
C PRO A 309 6.30 12.26 -11.93
N VAL A 310 5.43 13.06 -11.31
CA VAL A 310 4.26 12.59 -10.58
C VAL A 310 3.26 11.82 -11.46
N GLU A 311 3.22 12.10 -12.76
CA GLU A 311 2.33 11.44 -13.73
C GLU A 311 2.63 9.95 -13.87
N MET A 312 3.84 9.51 -13.52
CA MET A 312 4.24 8.09 -13.49
C MET A 312 3.37 7.26 -12.54
N LEU A 313 2.77 7.87 -11.51
CA LEU A 313 1.92 7.16 -10.55
C LEU A 313 0.61 6.64 -11.17
N TRP A 314 0.19 7.17 -12.32
CA TRP A 314 -1.08 6.79 -12.97
C TRP A 314 -0.94 6.44 -14.45
N GLN A 315 0.27 6.09 -14.90
CA GLN A 315 0.46 5.51 -16.24
C GLN A 315 0.01 4.04 -16.27
N ALA A 316 -0.45 3.56 -17.43
CA ALA A 316 -0.91 2.18 -17.59
C ALA A 316 0.16 1.15 -17.20
N ASP A 317 1.43 1.44 -17.49
CA ASP A 317 2.56 0.53 -17.24
C ASP A 317 2.71 0.16 -15.75
N VAL A 318 2.35 1.06 -14.83
CA VAL A 318 2.45 0.80 -13.38
C VAL A 318 1.51 -0.31 -12.92
N ILE A 319 0.41 -0.54 -13.65
CA ILE A 319 -0.55 -1.61 -13.33
C ILE A 319 0.09 -2.98 -13.52
N GLY A 320 0.96 -3.16 -14.52
CA GLY A 320 1.70 -4.41 -14.72
C GLY A 320 2.55 -4.78 -13.50
N THR A 321 3.27 -3.80 -12.94
CA THR A 321 4.05 -3.92 -11.70
C THR A 321 3.17 -4.34 -10.53
N TYR A 322 2.03 -3.67 -10.32
CA TYR A 322 1.13 -3.98 -9.22
C TYR A 322 0.51 -5.37 -9.36
N VAL A 323 0.06 -5.77 -10.54
CA VAL A 323 -0.48 -7.12 -10.75
C VAL A 323 0.60 -8.19 -10.53
N HIS A 324 1.85 -7.94 -10.93
CA HIS A 324 2.95 -8.85 -10.66
C HIS A 324 3.18 -9.04 -9.15
N LEU A 325 3.18 -7.96 -8.37
CA LEU A 325 3.29 -8.02 -6.91
C LEU A 325 2.10 -8.75 -6.28
N LEU A 326 0.86 -8.45 -6.70
CA LEU A 326 -0.34 -9.13 -6.22
C LEU A 326 -0.27 -10.64 -6.45
N ARG A 327 0.39 -11.09 -7.51
CA ARG A 327 0.53 -12.50 -7.86
C ARG A 327 1.61 -13.22 -7.04
N HIS A 328 2.76 -12.59 -6.85
CA HIS A 328 3.97 -13.27 -6.36
C HIS A 328 4.37 -12.92 -4.92
N SER A 329 3.96 -11.76 -4.40
CA SER A 329 4.32 -11.37 -3.03
C SER A 329 3.61 -12.24 -1.99
N SER A 330 4.37 -12.64 -0.97
CA SER A 330 3.85 -13.32 0.23
C SER A 330 3.76 -12.37 1.43
N ASN A 331 4.32 -11.17 1.35
CA ASN A 331 4.25 -10.17 2.40
C ASN A 331 2.86 -9.48 2.44
N PRO A 332 2.07 -9.64 3.52
CA PRO A 332 0.75 -9.04 3.64
C PRO A 332 0.76 -7.51 3.54
N ASP A 333 1.78 -6.85 4.09
CA ASP A 333 1.90 -5.38 4.03
C ASP A 333 2.13 -4.90 2.59
N THR A 334 2.95 -5.63 1.82
CA THR A 334 3.17 -5.34 0.38
C THR A 334 1.88 -5.56 -0.41
N LEU A 335 1.15 -6.65 -0.17
CA LEU A 335 -0.11 -6.94 -0.85
C LEU A 335 -1.21 -5.92 -0.52
N GLU A 336 -1.37 -5.57 0.76
CA GLU A 336 -2.30 -4.52 1.19
C GLU A 336 -1.96 -3.18 0.53
N ALA A 337 -0.68 -2.77 0.54
CA ALA A 337 -0.24 -1.53 -0.09
C ALA A 337 -0.46 -1.55 -1.61
N THR A 338 -0.23 -2.69 -2.26
CA THR A 338 -0.44 -2.86 -3.71
C THR A 338 -1.93 -2.78 -4.07
N ALA A 339 -2.79 -3.50 -3.36
CA ALA A 339 -4.25 -3.41 -3.55
C ALA A 339 -4.75 -1.98 -3.24
N GLY A 340 -4.17 -1.33 -2.22
CA GLY A 340 -4.43 0.06 -1.87
C GLY A 340 -4.00 1.07 -2.94
N CYS A 341 -2.91 0.81 -3.68
CA CYS A 341 -2.51 1.62 -4.84
C CYS A 341 -3.61 1.57 -5.92
N ILE A 342 -4.05 0.36 -6.28
CA ILE A 342 -5.12 0.17 -7.28
C ILE A 342 -6.40 0.84 -6.81
N GLN A 343 -6.80 0.61 -5.55
CA GLN A 343 -7.95 1.25 -4.92
C GLN A 343 -7.93 2.77 -5.13
N ASN A 344 -6.81 3.42 -4.80
CA ASN A 344 -6.66 4.87 -4.89
C ASN A 344 -6.68 5.36 -6.34
N LEU A 345 -6.04 4.63 -7.25
CA LEU A 345 -5.99 4.97 -8.67
C LEU A 345 -7.35 4.86 -9.36
N THR A 346 -8.23 3.97 -8.89
CA THR A 346 -9.55 3.72 -9.51
C THR A 346 -10.71 4.41 -8.76
N ALA A 347 -10.42 5.30 -7.82
CA ALA A 347 -11.37 5.77 -6.80
C ALA A 347 -12.42 6.79 -7.24
N CYS A 348 -12.25 7.44 -8.39
CA CYS A 348 -13.10 8.54 -8.83
C CYS A 348 -13.39 8.51 -10.35
N TYR A 349 -14.11 9.53 -10.82
CA TYR A 349 -14.50 9.73 -12.23
C TYR A 349 -13.49 10.59 -13.01
N TRP A 350 -12.29 10.77 -12.47
CA TRP A 350 -11.20 11.42 -13.19
C TRP A 350 -10.74 10.54 -14.35
N LYS A 351 -10.52 11.12 -15.54
CA LYS A 351 -10.28 10.35 -16.78
C LYS A 351 -9.20 9.26 -16.64
N PRO A 352 -8.00 9.52 -16.06
CA PRO A 352 -7.03 8.47 -15.76
C PRO A 352 -7.57 7.35 -14.86
N SER A 353 -8.36 7.67 -13.82
CA SER A 353 -9.00 6.64 -12.99
C SER A 353 -9.99 5.78 -13.76
N ILE A 354 -10.73 6.35 -14.72
CA ILE A 354 -11.62 5.59 -15.60
C ILE A 354 -10.79 4.65 -16.49
N ASP A 355 -9.73 5.16 -17.10
CA ASP A 355 -8.88 4.38 -18.01
C ASP A 355 -8.17 3.23 -17.28
N LEU A 356 -7.63 3.50 -16.10
CA LEU A 356 -6.91 2.52 -15.28
C LEU A 356 -7.81 1.37 -14.81
N ARG A 357 -9.14 1.58 -14.66
CA ARG A 357 -10.07 0.46 -14.42
C ARG A 357 -10.05 -0.56 -15.56
N GLY A 358 -9.96 -0.09 -16.80
CA GLY A 358 -9.81 -0.94 -17.97
C GLY A 358 -8.44 -1.62 -18.05
N GLU A 359 -7.37 -0.90 -17.70
CA GLU A 359 -6.00 -1.45 -17.69
C GLU A 359 -5.82 -2.55 -16.65
N VAL A 360 -6.41 -2.42 -15.45
CA VAL A 360 -6.39 -3.49 -14.43
C VAL A 360 -7.04 -4.77 -14.96
N ARG A 361 -8.12 -4.66 -15.73
CA ARG A 361 -8.75 -5.83 -16.38
C ARG A 361 -7.84 -6.43 -17.45
N LYS A 362 -7.28 -5.61 -18.35
CA LYS A 362 -6.38 -6.08 -19.42
C LYS A 362 -5.13 -6.78 -18.85
N ALA A 363 -4.60 -6.28 -17.74
CA ALA A 363 -3.45 -6.86 -17.05
C ALA A 363 -3.77 -8.12 -16.22
N ARG A 364 -5.03 -8.63 -16.24
CA ARG A 364 -5.51 -9.75 -15.41
C ARG A 364 -5.51 -9.47 -13.89
N GLY A 365 -5.54 -8.20 -13.48
CA GLY A 365 -5.51 -7.81 -12.08
C GLY A 365 -6.79 -8.12 -11.30
N LEU A 366 -7.95 -8.21 -11.96
CA LEU A 366 -9.21 -8.60 -11.31
C LEU A 366 -9.09 -9.98 -10.65
N ALA A 367 -8.41 -10.92 -11.31
CA ALA A 367 -8.26 -12.27 -10.80
C ALA A 367 -7.42 -12.32 -9.52
N GLU A 368 -6.31 -11.60 -9.53
CA GLU A 368 -5.39 -11.57 -8.38
C GLU A 368 -6.07 -10.93 -7.15
N LEU A 369 -6.85 -9.86 -7.34
CA LEU A 369 -7.59 -9.23 -6.25
C LEU A 369 -8.70 -10.13 -5.66
N VAL A 370 -9.38 -10.92 -6.48
CA VAL A 370 -10.38 -11.89 -5.97
C VAL A 370 -9.68 -13.05 -5.25
N ASP A 371 -8.55 -13.54 -5.74
CA ASP A 371 -7.76 -14.57 -5.04
C ASP A 371 -7.27 -14.09 -3.66
N LEU A 372 -6.98 -12.79 -3.50
CA LEU A 372 -6.63 -12.20 -2.20
C LEU A 372 -7.77 -12.22 -1.17
N LEU A 373 -9.03 -12.30 -1.60
CA LEU A 373 -10.17 -12.43 -0.68
C LEU A 373 -10.14 -13.74 0.11
N ARG A 374 -9.40 -14.74 -0.37
CA ARG A 374 -9.22 -16.05 0.29
C ARG A 374 -8.09 -16.06 1.32
N VAL A 375 -7.34 -14.96 1.46
CA VAL A 375 -6.26 -14.84 2.44
C VAL A 375 -6.87 -14.47 3.79
N ASP A 376 -7.61 -15.42 4.34
CA ASP A 376 -8.51 -15.23 5.47
C ASP A 376 -7.80 -14.82 6.77
N GLU A 377 -6.51 -15.10 6.85
CA GLU A 377 -5.65 -14.80 8.00
C GLU A 377 -5.22 -13.32 8.06
N CYS A 378 -5.39 -12.58 6.95
CA CYS A 378 -4.93 -11.20 6.79
C CYS A 378 -6.10 -10.25 6.46
N ASP A 379 -6.85 -9.84 7.49
CA ASP A 379 -8.04 -8.99 7.34
C ASP A 379 -7.79 -7.68 6.58
N SER A 380 -6.61 -7.06 6.73
CA SER A 380 -6.27 -5.82 6.02
C SER A 380 -6.12 -6.01 4.51
N VAL A 381 -5.56 -7.14 4.07
CA VAL A 381 -5.43 -7.51 2.66
C VAL A 381 -6.80 -7.77 2.04
N VAL A 382 -7.67 -8.49 2.76
CA VAL A 382 -9.05 -8.76 2.33
C VAL A 382 -9.83 -7.45 2.20
N ASN A 383 -9.73 -6.56 3.18
CA ASN A 383 -10.38 -5.25 3.17
C ASN A 383 -9.92 -4.40 1.97
N ALA A 384 -8.60 -4.26 1.77
CA ALA A 384 -8.04 -3.48 0.66
C ALA A 384 -8.49 -4.05 -0.71
N SER A 385 -8.50 -5.38 -0.84
CA SER A 385 -8.93 -6.07 -2.06
C SER A 385 -10.42 -5.85 -2.34
N ALA A 386 -11.28 -5.94 -1.31
CA ALA A 386 -12.71 -5.67 -1.44
C ALA A 386 -13.01 -4.23 -1.89
N ILE A 387 -12.28 -3.23 -1.35
CA ILE A 387 -12.47 -1.84 -1.77
C ILE A 387 -11.96 -1.61 -3.19
N ALA A 388 -10.81 -2.20 -3.57
CA ALA A 388 -10.31 -2.14 -4.94
C ALA A 388 -11.31 -2.76 -5.93
N LEU A 389 -11.85 -3.94 -5.63
CA LEU A 389 -12.85 -4.63 -6.46
C LEU A 389 -14.13 -3.81 -6.60
N ARG A 390 -14.61 -3.17 -5.52
CA ARG A 390 -15.73 -2.23 -5.59
C ARG A 390 -15.47 -1.11 -6.59
N ASN A 391 -14.30 -0.48 -6.52
CA ASN A 391 -13.96 0.63 -7.42
C ASN A 391 -13.84 0.17 -8.87
N LEU A 392 -13.27 -1.01 -9.08
CA LEU A 392 -13.14 -1.62 -10.41
C LEU A 392 -14.50 -1.99 -11.00
N ALA A 393 -15.46 -2.45 -10.17
CA ALA A 393 -16.82 -2.81 -10.58
C ALA A 393 -17.68 -1.62 -11.04
N ILE A 394 -17.25 -0.37 -10.80
CA ILE A 394 -17.88 0.83 -11.37
C ILE A 394 -17.85 0.79 -12.92
N ASP A 395 -16.81 0.19 -13.52
CA ASP A 395 -16.78 -0.09 -14.96
C ASP A 395 -17.65 -1.32 -15.26
N GLN A 396 -18.68 -1.15 -16.09
CA GLN A 396 -19.61 -2.22 -16.47
C GLN A 396 -18.89 -3.45 -17.04
N LYS A 397 -17.86 -3.25 -17.89
CA LYS A 397 -17.11 -4.35 -18.48
C LYS A 397 -16.29 -5.12 -17.44
N ASN A 398 -15.88 -4.48 -16.33
CA ASN A 398 -15.26 -5.18 -15.20
C ASN A 398 -16.30 -5.96 -14.41
N CYS A 399 -17.47 -5.35 -14.17
CA CYS A 399 -18.58 -6.00 -13.48
C CYS A 399 -19.01 -7.30 -14.17
N ASP A 400 -19.10 -7.28 -15.50
CA ASP A 400 -19.45 -8.45 -16.31
C ASP A 400 -18.41 -9.58 -16.19
N VAL A 401 -17.11 -9.23 -16.11
CA VAL A 401 -16.01 -10.20 -15.95
C VAL A 401 -15.92 -10.75 -14.52
N LEU A 402 -16.16 -9.92 -13.51
CA LEU A 402 -16.12 -10.36 -12.10
C LEU A 402 -17.15 -11.46 -11.82
N GLY A 403 -18.33 -11.36 -12.44
CA GLY A 403 -19.33 -12.42 -12.52
C GLY A 403 -19.64 -13.11 -11.19
N GLY A 404 -20.06 -14.38 -11.27
CA GLY A 404 -20.40 -15.18 -10.10
C GLY A 404 -19.22 -15.58 -9.22
N TRP A 405 -18.01 -15.61 -9.80
CA TRP A 405 -16.82 -16.01 -9.06
C TRP A 405 -16.45 -15.00 -7.96
N ALA A 406 -16.40 -13.71 -8.27
CA ALA A 406 -16.12 -12.69 -7.25
C ALA A 406 -17.22 -12.64 -6.18
N ILE A 407 -18.49 -12.77 -6.58
CA ILE A 407 -19.64 -12.78 -5.67
C ILE A 407 -19.54 -13.93 -4.66
N LYS A 408 -19.16 -15.12 -5.12
CA LYS A 408 -18.96 -16.29 -4.26
C LYS A 408 -17.91 -16.03 -3.18
N GLU A 409 -16.74 -15.52 -3.55
CA GLU A 409 -15.67 -15.24 -2.58
C GLU A 409 -16.05 -14.11 -1.63
N LEU A 410 -16.72 -13.06 -2.12
CA LEU A 410 -17.23 -11.96 -1.28
C LEU A 410 -18.32 -12.44 -0.31
N ALA A 411 -19.25 -13.27 -0.75
CA ALA A 411 -20.30 -13.84 0.09
C ALA A 411 -19.75 -14.82 1.14
N ALA A 412 -18.63 -15.49 0.85
CA ALA A 412 -17.94 -16.36 1.79
C ALA A 412 -17.38 -15.59 3.00
N ILE A 413 -16.98 -14.32 2.82
CA ILE A 413 -16.47 -13.45 3.89
C ILE A 413 -17.56 -13.01 4.87
N LEU A 414 -18.82 -12.92 4.43
CA LEU A 414 -19.93 -12.52 5.30
C LEU A 414 -20.16 -13.57 6.41
N PRO A 415 -20.46 -13.13 7.65
CA PRO A 415 -20.65 -14.01 8.80
C PRO A 415 -21.85 -14.95 8.60
N GLU A 416 -21.74 -16.17 9.11
CA GLU A 416 -22.84 -17.14 9.07
C GLU A 416 -23.90 -16.81 10.15
N PRO A 417 -25.21 -17.01 9.89
CA PRO A 417 -26.27 -16.70 10.86
C PRO A 417 -26.14 -17.42 12.21
N THR A 418 -25.45 -18.55 12.23
CA THR A 418 -25.23 -19.41 13.40
C THR A 418 -24.00 -19.02 14.23
N GLU A 419 -23.14 -18.10 13.77
CA GLU A 419 -21.97 -17.61 14.53
C GLU A 419 -22.36 -16.68 15.70
N GLN A 420 -23.55 -16.87 16.26
CA GLN A 420 -23.93 -16.22 17.49
C GLN A 420 -23.05 -16.77 18.61
N THR A 421 -22.39 -15.85 19.32
CA THR A 421 -21.70 -16.02 20.60
C THR A 421 -20.23 -16.51 20.58
N THR A 422 -19.34 -15.54 20.78
CA THR A 422 -18.24 -15.57 21.78
C THR A 422 -16.83 -16.07 21.46
N THR A 423 -16.48 -16.54 20.25
CA THR A 423 -15.07 -16.87 19.96
C THR A 423 -14.59 -16.38 18.57
N ARG A 424 -14.06 -15.14 18.56
CA ARG A 424 -13.40 -14.42 17.44
C ARG A 424 -14.15 -14.42 16.09
N ARG A 425 -14.86 -13.32 15.81
CA ARG A 425 -15.22 -12.93 14.43
C ARG A 425 -13.97 -12.97 13.55
N ARG A 426 -14.09 -13.64 12.41
CA ARG A 426 -12.99 -13.83 11.45
C ARG A 426 -12.52 -12.51 10.82
N HIS A 427 -13.47 -11.64 10.51
CA HIS A 427 -13.22 -10.36 9.85
C HIS A 427 -13.77 -9.19 10.68
N SER A 428 -13.12 -8.03 10.57
CA SER A 428 -13.56 -6.81 11.24
C SER A 428 -14.85 -6.26 10.62
N ASP A 429 -15.58 -5.43 11.37
CA ASP A 429 -16.74 -4.72 10.84
C ASP A 429 -16.38 -3.80 9.65
N GLU A 430 -15.14 -3.32 9.58
CA GLU A 430 -14.68 -2.54 8.44
C GLU A 430 -14.58 -3.39 7.16
N THR A 431 -13.99 -4.58 7.25
CA THR A 431 -13.92 -5.54 6.14
C THR A 431 -15.31 -5.96 5.68
N ILE A 432 -16.21 -6.29 6.63
CA ILE A 432 -17.60 -6.66 6.31
C ILE A 432 -18.30 -5.51 5.58
N ALA A 433 -18.14 -4.27 6.05
CA ALA A 433 -18.72 -3.11 5.37
C ALA A 433 -18.13 -2.91 3.95
N SER A 434 -16.83 -3.10 3.76
CA SER A 434 -16.19 -3.00 2.44
C SER A 434 -16.70 -4.08 1.47
N VAL A 435 -16.86 -5.32 1.95
CA VAL A 435 -17.43 -6.44 1.18
C VAL A 435 -18.88 -6.18 0.79
N LEU A 436 -19.72 -5.73 1.72
CA LEU A 436 -21.11 -5.36 1.42
C LEU A 436 -21.19 -4.25 0.38
N ALA A 437 -20.31 -3.25 0.46
CA ALA A 437 -20.25 -2.18 -0.53
C ALA A 437 -19.79 -2.68 -1.91
N ALA A 438 -18.86 -3.63 -1.98
CA ALA A 438 -18.44 -4.26 -3.22
C ALA A 438 -19.57 -5.09 -3.85
N LEU A 439 -20.24 -5.93 -3.05
CA LEU A 439 -21.40 -6.71 -3.47
C LEU A 439 -22.51 -5.81 -4.03
N ASN A 440 -22.82 -4.71 -3.33
CA ASN A 440 -23.83 -3.76 -3.80
C ASN A 440 -23.50 -3.18 -5.18
N GLU A 441 -22.24 -2.85 -5.44
CA GLU A 441 -21.81 -2.31 -6.72
C GLU A 441 -21.92 -3.35 -7.84
N ILE A 442 -21.48 -4.59 -7.58
CA ILE A 442 -21.49 -5.69 -8.56
C ILE A 442 -22.92 -6.10 -8.96
N ILE A 443 -23.88 -6.04 -8.03
CA ILE A 443 -25.27 -6.43 -8.32
C ILE A 443 -26.11 -5.27 -8.88
N ARG A 444 -25.75 -4.01 -8.60
CA ARG A 444 -26.61 -2.81 -8.77
C ARG A 444 -27.45 -2.78 -10.05
N ASN A 445 -26.81 -3.09 -11.18
CA ASN A 445 -27.42 -3.04 -12.51
C ASN A 445 -27.32 -4.39 -13.25
N ASN A 446 -27.18 -5.50 -12.51
CA ASN A 446 -26.99 -6.83 -13.10
C ASN A 446 -27.85 -7.89 -12.38
N ASP A 447 -28.98 -8.24 -13.00
CA ASP A 447 -29.94 -9.23 -12.49
C ASP A 447 -29.30 -10.61 -12.27
N MET A 448 -28.39 -11.03 -13.15
CA MET A 448 -27.73 -12.32 -13.03
C MET A 448 -26.83 -12.36 -11.79
N ASN A 449 -26.06 -11.30 -11.56
CA ASN A 449 -25.23 -11.15 -10.37
C ASN A 449 -26.08 -11.13 -9.08
N ALA A 450 -27.21 -10.42 -9.09
CA ALA A 450 -28.14 -10.42 -7.96
C ALA A 450 -28.72 -11.82 -7.67
N LYS A 451 -29.01 -12.60 -8.72
CA LYS A 451 -29.44 -14.00 -8.60
C LYS A 451 -28.34 -14.89 -8.04
N ILE A 452 -27.10 -14.75 -8.51
CA ILE A 452 -25.95 -15.52 -8.02
C ILE A 452 -25.69 -15.22 -6.54
N LEU A 453 -25.76 -13.95 -6.12
CA LEU A 453 -25.61 -13.58 -4.71
C LEU A 453 -26.63 -14.27 -3.80
N PHE A 454 -27.86 -14.42 -4.29
CA PHE A 454 -28.89 -15.18 -3.58
C PHE A 454 -28.53 -16.67 -3.50
N GLN A 455 -28.09 -17.28 -4.61
CA GLN A 455 -27.70 -18.69 -4.68
C GLN A 455 -26.48 -19.02 -3.80
N GLU A 456 -25.52 -18.10 -3.69
CA GLU A 456 -24.34 -18.20 -2.80
C GLU A 456 -24.68 -17.85 -1.33
N ARG A 457 -25.96 -17.96 -0.94
CA ARG A 457 -26.48 -17.73 0.42
C ARG A 457 -26.25 -16.33 0.98
N GLY A 458 -25.88 -15.35 0.15
CA GLY A 458 -25.61 -13.98 0.58
C GLY A 458 -26.81 -13.32 1.26
N PHE A 459 -28.02 -13.57 0.73
CA PHE A 459 -29.27 -13.10 1.33
C PHE A 459 -29.46 -13.59 2.78
N ILE A 460 -29.24 -14.89 3.02
CA ILE A 460 -29.42 -15.51 4.34
C ILE A 460 -28.42 -14.93 5.35
N LYS A 461 -27.16 -14.77 4.96
CA LYS A 461 -26.11 -14.17 5.79
C LYS A 461 -26.45 -12.73 6.17
N MET A 462 -26.89 -11.92 5.19
CA MET A 462 -27.31 -10.54 5.43
C MET A 462 -28.53 -10.45 6.34
N LYS A 463 -29.52 -11.36 6.20
CA LYS A 463 -30.65 -11.46 7.14
C LYS A 463 -30.16 -11.81 8.56
N GLY A 464 -29.17 -12.69 8.68
CA GLY A 464 -28.49 -12.99 9.93
C GLY A 464 -27.85 -11.76 10.59
N ILE A 465 -27.16 -10.92 9.81
CA ILE A 465 -26.60 -9.65 10.28
C ILE A 465 -27.71 -8.70 10.78
N MET A 466 -28.81 -8.58 10.03
CA MET A 466 -29.94 -7.71 10.40
C MET A 466 -30.68 -8.17 11.65
N ASN A 467 -30.71 -9.48 11.90
CA ASN A 467 -31.39 -10.09 13.05
C ASN A 467 -30.46 -10.30 14.27
N ALA A 468 -29.18 -9.96 14.15
CA ALA A 468 -28.24 -10.11 15.25
C ALA A 468 -28.63 -9.22 16.45
N LYS A 469 -28.22 -9.63 17.65
CA LYS A 469 -28.45 -8.85 18.88
C LYS A 469 -27.93 -7.43 18.72
N SER A 470 -28.62 -6.47 19.33
CA SER A 470 -28.21 -5.06 19.33
C SER A 470 -26.73 -4.92 19.74
N ASN A 471 -26.01 -4.01 19.09
CA ASN A 471 -24.57 -3.77 19.23
C ASN A 471 -23.61 -4.90 18.79
N THR A 472 -24.11 -5.96 18.13
CA THR A 472 -23.20 -6.98 17.55
C THR A 472 -22.36 -6.37 16.42
N TYR A 473 -23.00 -5.62 15.52
CA TYR A 473 -22.36 -4.94 14.40
C TYR A 473 -22.50 -3.43 14.53
N ASN A 474 -21.49 -2.70 14.06
CA ASN A 474 -21.57 -1.25 14.01
C ASN A 474 -22.67 -0.75 13.04
N SER A 475 -23.05 0.52 13.18
CA SER A 475 -24.11 1.13 12.38
C SER A 475 -23.81 1.14 10.87
N LYS A 476 -22.52 1.15 10.48
CA LYS A 476 -22.10 1.14 9.07
C LYS A 476 -22.42 -0.20 8.41
N VAL A 477 -22.09 -1.31 9.06
CA VAL A 477 -22.41 -2.67 8.59
C VAL A 477 -23.93 -2.81 8.43
N ILE A 478 -24.71 -2.47 9.46
CA ILE A 478 -26.18 -2.56 9.40
C ILE A 478 -26.76 -1.73 8.24
N LYS A 479 -26.28 -0.50 8.04
CA LYS A 479 -26.72 0.37 6.93
C LYS A 479 -26.38 -0.23 5.57
N TYR A 480 -25.17 -0.72 5.37
CA TYR A 480 -24.77 -1.33 4.11
C TYR A 480 -25.49 -2.65 3.83
N THR A 481 -25.72 -3.47 4.84
CA THR A 481 -26.54 -4.68 4.72
C THR A 481 -27.95 -4.35 4.23
N ALA A 482 -28.62 -3.38 4.87
CA ALA A 482 -29.94 -2.92 4.44
C ALA A 482 -29.93 -2.36 3.00
N HIS A 483 -28.84 -1.70 2.60
CA HIS A 483 -28.69 -1.19 1.24
C HIS A 483 -28.55 -2.31 0.20
N VAL A 484 -27.71 -3.32 0.45
CA VAL A 484 -27.56 -4.47 -0.46
C VAL A 484 -28.88 -5.23 -0.60
N LEU A 485 -29.59 -5.50 0.52
CA LEU A 485 -30.89 -6.18 0.48
C LEU A 485 -31.92 -5.40 -0.34
N ASN A 486 -31.97 -4.08 -0.17
CA ASN A 486 -32.81 -3.22 -1.00
C ASN A 486 -32.42 -3.27 -2.48
N THR A 487 -31.12 -3.25 -2.79
CA THR A 487 -30.63 -3.38 -4.17
C THR A 487 -31.03 -4.73 -4.77
N MET A 488 -30.90 -5.84 -4.03
CA MET A 488 -31.37 -7.16 -4.48
C MET A 488 -32.86 -7.14 -4.84
N TYR A 489 -33.70 -6.50 -4.02
CA TYR A 489 -35.13 -6.43 -4.27
C TYR A 489 -35.52 -5.47 -5.41
N LYS A 490 -34.65 -4.52 -5.81
CA LYS A 490 -34.92 -3.64 -6.98
C LYS A 490 -34.92 -4.39 -8.31
N HIS A 491 -34.29 -5.56 -8.37
CA HIS A 491 -34.30 -6.41 -9.57
C HIS A 491 -35.66 -7.09 -9.72
N LYS A 492 -36.59 -6.40 -10.42
CA LYS A 492 -37.97 -6.86 -10.62
C LYS A 492 -38.07 -8.24 -11.27
N THR A 493 -37.10 -8.58 -12.13
CA THR A 493 -37.00 -9.89 -12.80
C THR A 493 -36.81 -11.05 -11.82
N LEU A 494 -36.33 -10.80 -10.59
CA LEU A 494 -36.09 -11.83 -9.57
C LEU A 494 -37.24 -11.97 -8.56
N HIS A 495 -38.30 -11.16 -8.65
CA HIS A 495 -39.40 -11.20 -7.67
C HIS A 495 -40.11 -12.55 -7.60
N GLU A 496 -40.41 -13.14 -8.76
CA GLU A 496 -41.03 -14.46 -8.82
C GLU A 496 -40.10 -15.54 -8.26
N PHE A 497 -38.81 -15.45 -8.59
CA PHE A 497 -37.77 -16.34 -8.06
C PHE A 497 -37.67 -16.25 -6.53
N TYR A 498 -37.71 -15.05 -5.94
CA TYR A 498 -37.70 -14.88 -4.48
C TYR A 498 -38.96 -15.45 -3.83
N LYS A 499 -40.14 -15.25 -4.45
CA LYS A 499 -41.41 -15.80 -3.97
C LYS A 499 -41.41 -17.33 -3.99
N GLN A 500 -40.88 -17.94 -5.05
CA GLN A 500 -40.72 -19.40 -5.15
C GLN A 500 -39.79 -19.95 -4.06
N ASN A 501 -38.81 -19.17 -3.61
CA ASN A 501 -37.93 -19.51 -2.48
C ASN A 501 -38.49 -19.09 -1.11
N GLY A 502 -39.76 -18.68 -1.04
CA GLY A 502 -40.46 -18.39 0.22
C GLY A 502 -40.23 -17.00 0.82
N TYR A 503 -39.60 -16.07 0.10
CA TYR A 503 -39.30 -14.73 0.60
C TYR A 503 -40.26 -13.67 0.06
N LYS A 504 -40.54 -12.66 0.89
CA LYS A 504 -41.45 -11.53 0.59
C LYS A 504 -40.70 -10.21 0.68
N GLU A 505 -41.32 -9.13 0.20
CA GLU A 505 -40.76 -7.76 0.23
C GLU A 505 -40.18 -7.35 1.59
N ASN A 506 -40.92 -7.59 2.68
CA ASN A 506 -40.52 -7.25 4.03
C ASN A 506 -39.25 -7.99 4.51
N ASP A 507 -38.87 -9.10 3.87
CA ASP A 507 -37.62 -9.78 4.18
C ASP A 507 -36.39 -9.06 3.62
N PHE A 508 -36.58 -8.18 2.63
CA PHE A 508 -35.52 -7.38 2.00
C PHE A 508 -35.52 -5.92 2.46
N LEU A 509 -36.70 -5.34 2.67
CA LEU A 509 -36.84 -3.91 2.90
C LEU A 509 -36.93 -3.56 4.39
N ASN A 510 -35.97 -2.77 4.87
CA ASN A 510 -36.05 -2.11 6.16
C ASN A 510 -36.30 -0.60 5.99
N HIS A 511 -37.57 -0.23 5.85
CA HIS A 511 -38.00 1.14 5.54
C HIS A 511 -37.53 2.20 6.56
N ARG A 512 -37.25 1.82 7.82
CA ARG A 512 -36.70 2.74 8.84
C ARG A 512 -35.26 3.16 8.55
N LEU A 513 -34.45 2.24 8.02
CA LEU A 513 -33.03 2.51 7.71
C LEU A 513 -32.84 3.17 6.35
N LEU A 514 -33.74 2.92 5.40
CA LEU A 514 -33.69 3.46 4.04
C LEU A 514 -34.10 4.94 3.96
N ASN A 515 -34.89 5.45 4.90
CA ASN A 515 -35.36 6.85 4.94
C ASN A 515 -34.42 7.82 5.69
N SER A 516 -33.27 7.36 6.19
CA SER A 516 -32.31 8.23 6.85
C SER A 516 -31.56 9.10 5.81
N LYS A 517 -31.73 10.43 5.89
CA LYS A 517 -31.00 11.44 5.06
C LYS A 517 -29.46 11.34 5.13
N SER A 518 -28.91 10.47 5.99
CA SER A 518 -27.49 10.10 6.08
C SER A 518 -26.98 9.27 4.90
N LEU A 519 -27.83 8.81 3.98
CA LEU A 519 -27.45 8.06 2.77
C LEU A 519 -26.80 8.95 1.67
N THR A 520 -26.63 10.25 1.92
CA THR A 520 -26.23 11.27 0.94
C THR A 520 -24.72 11.48 0.79
N SER A 521 -23.86 10.79 1.57
CA SER A 521 -22.43 10.73 1.21
C SER A 521 -22.32 9.80 0.00
N SER A 522 -22.34 10.38 -1.20
CA SER A 522 -22.40 9.64 -2.45
C SER A 522 -21.39 8.48 -2.44
N PRO A 523 -21.82 7.22 -2.67
CA PRO A 523 -20.92 6.06 -2.78
C PRO A 523 -20.00 6.12 -4.01
N GLN A 524 -20.01 7.22 -4.76
CA GLN A 524 -19.28 7.44 -6.00
C GLN A 524 -17.80 7.79 -5.80
N SER A 525 -17.39 8.33 -4.65
CA SER A 525 -15.98 8.63 -4.34
C SER A 525 -15.56 7.94 -3.05
N THR A 526 -14.69 6.93 -3.17
CA THR A 526 -14.10 6.26 -1.99
C THR A 526 -13.09 7.13 -1.25
N LEU A 527 -12.80 8.34 -1.76
CA LEU A 527 -11.84 9.28 -1.19
C LEU A 527 -12.40 10.10 -0.02
N HIS A 528 -13.73 10.07 0.21
CA HIS A 528 -14.44 10.85 1.23
C HIS A 528 -14.53 10.17 2.63
N ARG A 529 -13.69 9.17 2.95
CA ARG A 529 -13.64 8.61 4.31
C ARG A 529 -12.97 9.63 5.27
N PRO A 530 -13.49 9.81 6.51
CA PRO A 530 -12.82 10.61 7.53
C PRO A 530 -11.37 10.16 7.71
N ARG A 531 -10.46 11.11 7.98
CA ARG A 531 -9.02 10.88 8.25
C ARG A 531 -8.72 10.00 9.50
N GLY A 532 -9.70 9.34 10.08
CA GLY A 532 -9.52 8.39 11.18
C GLY A 532 -9.53 6.97 10.66
N ASP A 533 -8.46 6.21 10.93
CA ASP A 533 -8.22 4.81 10.58
C ASP A 533 -7.70 4.47 9.17
N MET A 534 -7.10 5.44 8.48
CA MET A 534 -6.00 5.10 7.56
C MET A 534 -4.82 4.61 8.42
N GLY A 535 -4.82 3.33 8.77
CA GLY A 535 -3.78 2.61 9.50
C GLY A 535 -2.98 3.49 10.47
N GLN A 536 -3.38 3.50 11.74
CA GLN A 536 -2.45 3.84 12.82
C GLN A 536 -1.06 3.29 12.46
N PRO A 537 0.04 4.07 12.59
CA PRO A 537 1.37 3.55 12.33
C PRO A 537 1.46 2.23 13.09
N THR A 538 1.62 1.16 12.32
CA THR A 538 1.54 -0.20 12.81
C THR A 538 2.41 -0.24 14.05
N HIS A 539 1.82 -0.67 15.17
CA HIS A 539 2.63 -1.11 16.28
C HIS A 539 3.65 -2.06 15.66
N PHE A 540 4.94 -1.79 15.88
CA PHE A 540 6.00 -2.73 15.57
C PHE A 540 5.75 -4.00 16.39
N THR A 541 4.90 -4.88 15.85
CA THR A 541 4.99 -6.29 16.10
C THR A 541 5.60 -6.83 14.83
N ASN A 542 6.87 -7.20 14.93
CA ASN A 542 7.54 -8.04 13.95
C ASN A 542 6.79 -9.38 13.91
N LYS A 543 5.66 -9.41 13.18
CA LYS A 543 4.97 -10.64 12.82
C LYS A 543 5.21 -10.76 11.32
N GLY A 544 6.39 -11.25 10.96
CA GLY A 544 6.72 -11.72 9.61
C GLY A 544 5.86 -12.94 9.26
N LYS A 545 4.55 -12.74 9.16
CA LYS A 545 3.63 -13.74 8.64
C LYS A 545 3.70 -13.67 7.13
N GLN A 546 4.45 -14.59 6.54
CA GLN A 546 4.36 -14.82 5.10
C GLN A 546 3.09 -15.59 4.79
N ILE A 547 2.40 -15.19 3.73
CA ILE A 547 1.18 -15.87 3.25
C ILE A 547 1.61 -17.07 2.40
N THR A 548 1.28 -18.27 2.83
CA THR A 548 1.45 -19.50 2.03
C THR A 548 0.35 -19.57 0.97
N ARG A 549 0.70 -19.43 -0.31
CA ARG A 549 -0.25 -19.57 -1.41
C ARG A 549 -0.24 -20.99 -1.97
N PRO A 550 -1.41 -21.62 -2.23
CA PRO A 550 -1.45 -22.84 -3.02
C PRO A 550 -1.00 -22.53 -4.45
N GLN A 551 0.10 -23.12 -4.91
CA GLN A 551 0.46 -23.12 -6.33
C GLN A 551 -0.62 -23.90 -7.10
N ARG A 552 -1.47 -23.21 -7.85
CA ARG A 552 -2.35 -23.84 -8.85
C ARG A 552 -2.04 -23.29 -10.22
N SER A 553 -2.07 -24.18 -11.22
CA SER A 553 -1.78 -23.84 -12.61
C SER A 553 -2.72 -22.74 -13.13
N GLU A 554 -2.16 -21.84 -13.92
CA GLU A 554 -2.87 -20.73 -14.56
C GLU A 554 -4.06 -21.21 -15.41
N GLU A 555 -3.97 -22.42 -15.96
CA GLU A 555 -5.03 -23.12 -16.69
C GLU A 555 -6.27 -23.41 -15.81
N TYR A 556 -6.09 -23.82 -14.56
CA TYR A 556 -7.21 -24.09 -13.63
C TYR A 556 -7.95 -22.80 -13.24
N ARG A 557 -7.21 -21.69 -13.11
CA ARG A 557 -7.79 -20.36 -12.86
C ARG A 557 -8.59 -19.85 -14.06
N MET A 558 -8.06 -20.02 -15.27
CA MET A 558 -8.75 -19.62 -16.51
C MET A 558 -9.97 -20.49 -16.83
N GLN A 559 -9.93 -21.79 -16.54
CA GLN A 559 -11.10 -22.66 -16.75
C GLN A 559 -12.30 -22.18 -15.93
N LYS A 560 -12.13 -21.70 -14.70
CA LYS A 560 -13.25 -21.15 -13.91
C LYS A 560 -13.74 -19.79 -14.41
N MET A 561 -12.84 -18.90 -14.83
CA MET A 561 -13.23 -17.59 -15.35
C MET A 561 -13.97 -17.73 -16.70
N ASN A 562 -13.45 -18.57 -17.61
CA ASN A 562 -14.10 -18.84 -18.89
C ASN A 562 -15.35 -19.71 -18.76
N GLN A 563 -15.42 -20.67 -17.81
CA GLN A 563 -16.67 -21.40 -17.53
C GLN A 563 -17.78 -20.47 -17.06
N SER A 564 -17.44 -19.40 -16.33
CA SER A 564 -18.43 -18.38 -15.95
C SER A 564 -18.89 -17.53 -17.15
N VAL A 565 -18.14 -17.51 -18.25
CA VAL A 565 -18.50 -16.85 -19.52
C VAL A 565 -19.24 -17.79 -20.48
N ASP A 566 -18.85 -19.07 -20.57
CA ASP A 566 -19.50 -20.09 -21.41
C ASP A 566 -20.86 -20.55 -20.85
N SER A 567 -21.03 -20.53 -19.52
CA SER A 567 -22.35 -20.71 -18.90
C SER A 567 -23.29 -19.53 -19.14
N LEU A 568 -22.77 -18.33 -19.47
CA LEU A 568 -23.57 -17.21 -19.96
C LEU A 568 -24.03 -17.43 -21.41
N SER A 569 -23.25 -18.11 -22.25
CA SER A 569 -23.63 -18.38 -23.66
C SER A 569 -24.60 -19.57 -23.81
N ARG A 570 -24.49 -20.59 -22.95
CA ARG A 570 -25.35 -21.80 -23.05
C ARG A 570 -26.76 -21.62 -22.48
N THR A 571 -26.97 -20.58 -21.68
CA THR A 571 -28.29 -20.31 -21.08
C THR A 571 -29.16 -19.39 -21.96
N TYR A 572 -28.56 -18.67 -22.92
CA TYR A 572 -29.26 -17.79 -23.85
C TYR A 572 -28.66 -17.88 -25.25
N GLY A 573 -29.33 -18.63 -26.13
CA GLY A 573 -28.89 -18.81 -27.51
C GLY A 573 -29.83 -19.62 -28.40
N ASN A 574 -31.14 -19.34 -28.36
CA ASN A 574 -32.02 -19.52 -29.52
C ASN A 574 -32.61 -18.14 -29.83
N GLY A 575 -31.89 -17.37 -30.64
CA GLY A 575 -32.27 -16.01 -31.01
C GLY A 575 -31.14 -15.32 -31.76
N LEU A 576 -31.24 -15.32 -33.08
CA LEU A 576 -30.33 -14.66 -34.02
C LEU A 576 -30.16 -13.17 -33.68
N VAL A 577 -28.95 -12.77 -33.29
CA VAL A 577 -28.51 -11.36 -33.36
C VAL A 577 -27.11 -11.32 -33.95
N SER A 578 -26.99 -10.65 -35.09
CA SER A 578 -25.79 -10.43 -35.89
C SER A 578 -24.66 -9.79 -35.06
N SER A 579 -23.55 -10.50 -34.87
CA SER A 579 -22.32 -9.98 -34.25
C SER A 579 -21.46 -9.20 -35.25
N HIS A 580 -21.12 -7.96 -34.93
CA HIS A 580 -19.92 -7.33 -35.47
C HIS A 580 -18.72 -7.91 -34.71
N PHE A 581 -17.91 -8.66 -35.44
CA PHE A 581 -16.72 -9.38 -34.97
C PHE A 581 -15.59 -8.42 -34.57
N ASP A 582 -15.05 -8.62 -33.35
CA ASP A 582 -13.76 -8.05 -32.90
C ASP A 582 -12.64 -9.04 -33.27
N PRO A 583 -11.70 -8.68 -34.16
CA PRO A 583 -10.64 -9.57 -34.65
C PRO A 583 -9.56 -9.92 -33.60
N HIS A 584 -9.62 -9.39 -32.37
CA HIS A 584 -8.68 -9.75 -31.30
C HIS A 584 -9.04 -11.02 -30.52
N ALA A 585 -10.26 -11.55 -30.67
CA ALA A 585 -10.68 -12.78 -29.99
C ALA A 585 -10.01 -14.05 -30.55
N ASP A 586 -9.72 -14.09 -31.86
CA ASP A 586 -9.20 -15.29 -32.53
C ASP A 586 -7.69 -15.52 -32.35
N LEU A 587 -6.92 -14.51 -31.92
CA LEU A 587 -5.51 -14.72 -31.60
C LEU A 587 -5.28 -15.64 -30.38
N TYR A 588 -6.32 -15.82 -29.54
CA TYR A 588 -6.26 -16.68 -28.35
C TYR A 588 -6.27 -18.19 -28.69
N ALA A 589 -6.81 -18.59 -29.85
CA ALA A 589 -6.94 -20.01 -30.20
C ALA A 589 -5.68 -20.58 -30.90
N THR A 590 -4.93 -19.76 -31.63
CA THR A 590 -3.91 -20.27 -32.58
C THR A 590 -2.53 -20.50 -31.96
N VAL A 591 -2.17 -19.81 -30.87
CA VAL A 591 -0.82 -19.90 -30.27
C VAL A 591 -0.62 -21.19 -29.45
N HIS A 592 -1.70 -21.82 -28.96
CA HIS A 592 -1.61 -22.95 -28.03
C HIS A 592 -1.56 -24.35 -28.66
N LYS A 593 -1.75 -24.50 -29.98
CA LYS A 593 -1.62 -25.81 -30.64
C LYS A 593 -0.16 -26.28 -30.79
N ASN A 594 0.81 -25.38 -30.75
CA ASN A 594 2.21 -25.70 -31.04
C ASN A 594 3.11 -25.92 -29.82
N ARG A 595 2.58 -25.80 -28.58
CA ARG A 595 3.39 -25.92 -27.35
C ARG A 595 3.11 -27.16 -26.49
N SER A 596 2.09 -27.94 -26.84
CA SER A 596 1.65 -29.11 -26.07
C SER A 596 2.36 -30.41 -26.43
N GLN A 597 3.37 -30.37 -27.30
CA GLN A 597 4.23 -31.52 -27.58
C GLN A 597 5.61 -31.26 -27.00
N GLN A 598 6.01 -32.12 -26.06
CA GLN A 598 7.28 -32.19 -25.31
C GLN A 598 7.21 -31.55 -23.92
N VAL A 599 6.96 -32.38 -22.90
CA VAL A 599 7.94 -32.77 -21.86
C VAL A 599 7.24 -33.77 -20.91
N GLN A 600 7.81 -34.97 -20.80
CA GLN A 600 7.45 -36.02 -19.82
C GLN A 600 8.17 -35.74 -18.48
N PRO A 601 7.59 -36.05 -17.31
CA PRO A 601 8.24 -35.85 -16.01
C PRO A 601 8.95 -37.13 -15.53
N SER A 602 10.21 -37.01 -15.09
CA SER A 602 10.92 -38.06 -14.33
C SER A 602 11.19 -37.63 -12.89
N THR A 603 10.81 -38.53 -11.98
CA THR A 603 11.01 -38.63 -10.52
C THR A 603 12.43 -38.38 -10.02
N TRP A 604 12.59 -37.83 -8.80
CA TRP A 604 13.21 -38.50 -7.63
C TRP A 604 13.06 -37.68 -6.33
N ASN A 605 12.95 -38.42 -5.22
CA ASN A 605 12.65 -38.06 -3.84
C ASN A 605 13.93 -37.88 -2.98
N GLN A 606 13.76 -37.23 -1.83
CA GLN A 606 14.50 -37.36 -0.55
C GLN A 606 15.93 -36.81 -0.43
N LEU A 607 16.10 -35.83 0.47
CA LEU A 607 17.04 -35.87 1.61
C LEU A 607 16.76 -34.70 2.57
N GLU A 608 16.13 -35.01 3.71
CA GLU A 608 16.23 -34.21 4.94
C GLU A 608 17.62 -34.41 5.54
N GLN A 609 18.27 -33.33 5.98
CA GLN A 609 18.93 -33.27 7.30
C GLN A 609 19.44 -31.86 7.65
N ALA A 610 19.02 -31.45 8.85
CA ALA A 610 19.57 -30.48 9.79
C ALA A 610 20.86 -29.70 9.43
N SER A 611 20.81 -28.37 9.59
CA SER A 611 21.91 -27.63 10.20
C SER A 611 21.44 -26.35 10.89
N ALA A 612 22.12 -26.09 12.01
CA ALA A 612 21.86 -25.14 13.07
C ALA A 612 21.79 -23.66 12.65
N SER A 613 20.95 -22.93 13.39
CA SER A 613 20.89 -21.47 13.45
C SER A 613 21.95 -20.93 14.43
N PRO A 614 22.74 -19.91 14.05
CA PRO A 614 23.40 -19.06 15.03
C PRO A 614 23.28 -17.58 14.64
N ASP A 615 22.36 -16.84 15.26
CA ASP A 615 22.43 -15.37 15.27
C ASP A 615 21.64 -14.80 16.46
N SER A 616 22.32 -14.69 17.60
CA SER A 616 21.92 -13.82 18.71
C SER A 616 23.17 -13.12 19.26
N TRP A 617 23.44 -11.94 18.74
CA TRP A 617 24.32 -10.97 19.38
C TRP A 617 23.44 -9.87 19.97
N VAL A 618 23.37 -9.86 21.31
CA VAL A 618 22.80 -8.82 22.17
C VAL A 618 23.94 -7.99 22.71
#